data_AF-A0A0W8DQY2-F1
#
_entry.id   AF-A0A0W8DQY2-F1
#
_cell.length_a   1.000
_cell.length_b   1.000
_cell.length_c   1.000
_cell.angle_alpha   90.00
_cell.angle_beta   90.00
_cell.angle_gamma   90.00
#
_symmetry.space_group_name_H-M   'P 1'
#
loop_
_entity.id
_entity.type
_entity.pdbx_description
1 polymer ?
#
loop_
_entity_poly.entity_id
_entity_poly.type
_entity_poly.pdbx_seq_one_letter_code
_entity_poly.pdbx_strand_id
1 'polypeptide(L)'
;MLSNGGSGVYFNDSTKMISSADGKVFAYIEHQSSQNPGPEPQIRYTMDNYDPALNKKVTLLGHFKGYLVDARAENDEADALESQLARSFVLSSREVGTYTNSSDEGESQSMVFVKKWVKTRHAVLFQLSNGTIQFNFFDKSKLILSSNARVVTYLNRDGDLAVFSSSTAILTSERPDLAKRLRYAKDMLQQMVRPTELK
;
A
#
# COMPACT_ATOMS: atom_id res chain seq x y z
N MET A 1 -0.01 1.73 8.54
CA MET A 1 0.32 0.29 8.63
C MET A 1 -0.25 -0.42 7.41
N LEU A 2 0.41 -1.46 6.92
CA LEU A 2 -0.05 -2.27 5.79
C LEU A 2 -0.92 -3.44 6.28
N SER A 3 -1.72 -3.99 5.39
CA SER A 3 -2.64 -5.11 5.68
C SER A 3 -1.92 -6.40 6.13
N ASN A 4 -0.66 -6.57 5.78
CA ASN A 4 0.19 -7.68 6.22
C ASN A 4 0.85 -7.45 7.59
N GLY A 5 0.49 -6.38 8.31
CA GLY A 5 1.09 -6.01 9.60
C GLY A 5 2.42 -5.25 9.49
N GLY A 6 3.00 -5.13 8.29
CA GLY A 6 4.18 -4.31 8.06
C GLY A 6 3.89 -2.83 8.32
N SER A 7 4.86 -2.10 8.84
CA SER A 7 4.70 -0.68 9.19
C SER A 7 5.84 0.13 8.62
N GLY A 8 5.55 1.27 8.00
CA GLY A 8 6.57 2.09 7.36
C GLY A 8 6.37 3.57 7.58
N VAL A 9 7.45 4.31 7.41
CA VAL A 9 7.54 5.76 7.58
C VAL A 9 8.19 6.36 6.34
N TYR A 10 7.59 7.44 5.84
CA TYR A 10 8.17 8.31 4.84
C TYR A 10 8.75 9.53 5.57
N PHE A 11 10.06 9.74 5.50
CA PHE A 11 10.75 10.82 6.20
C PHE A 11 10.77 12.11 5.36
N ASN A 12 10.98 13.24 6.02
CA ASN A 12 11.00 14.55 5.37
C ASN A 12 12.18 14.74 4.40
N ASP A 13 13.25 13.96 4.55
CA ASP A 13 14.39 13.91 3.63
C ASP A 13 14.14 12.98 2.42
N SER A 14 12.88 12.60 2.19
CA SER A 14 12.42 11.73 1.09
C SER A 14 12.93 10.29 1.14
N THR A 15 13.61 9.90 2.22
CA THR A 15 13.94 8.50 2.51
C THR A 15 12.75 7.78 3.12
N LYS A 16 12.76 6.44 3.08
CA LYS A 16 11.66 5.63 3.62
C LYS A 16 12.21 4.46 4.44
N MET A 17 11.44 4.03 5.43
CA MET A 17 11.68 2.76 6.12
C MET A 17 10.41 1.92 6.13
N ILE A 18 10.56 0.61 5.99
CA ILE A 18 9.50 -0.38 6.15
C ILE A 18 9.98 -1.48 7.09
N SER A 19 9.26 -1.70 8.19
CA SER A 19 9.49 -2.79 9.13
C SER A 19 8.55 -3.95 8.81
N SER A 20 9.07 -5.18 8.95
CA SER A 20 8.26 -6.40 8.93
C SER A 20 7.22 -6.41 10.05
N ALA A 21 6.19 -7.25 9.88
CA ALA A 21 5.13 -7.40 10.87
C ALA A 21 5.69 -7.82 12.24
N ASP A 22 6.60 -8.79 12.25
CA ASP A 22 7.29 -9.27 13.46
C ASP A 22 8.25 -8.24 14.08
N GLY A 23 8.54 -7.14 13.38
CA GLY A 23 9.43 -6.08 13.84
C GLY A 23 10.91 -6.45 13.89
N LYS A 24 11.33 -7.63 13.41
CA LYS A 24 12.72 -8.09 13.51
C LYS A 24 13.63 -7.47 12.46
N VAL A 25 13.08 -7.21 11.28
CA VAL A 25 13.80 -6.66 10.15
C VAL A 25 13.14 -5.38 9.67
N PHE A 26 13.95 -4.50 9.13
CA PHE A 26 13.47 -3.33 8.40
C PHE A 26 14.27 -3.14 7.14
N ALA A 27 13.66 -2.47 6.17
CA ALA A 27 14.32 -2.06 4.96
C ALA A 27 14.34 -0.54 4.88
N TYR A 28 15.50 0.00 4.57
CA TYR A 28 15.76 1.41 4.33
C TYR A 28 15.84 1.67 2.82
N ILE A 29 15.16 2.71 2.37
CA ILE A 29 15.06 3.09 0.97
C ILE A 29 15.55 4.53 0.86
N GLU A 30 16.65 4.70 0.13
CA GLU A 30 17.24 6.01 -0.12
C GLU A 30 16.41 6.81 -1.12
N HIS A 31 16.59 8.13 -1.09
CA HIS A 31 15.94 9.00 -2.05
C HIS A 31 16.54 8.77 -3.45
N GLN A 32 15.70 8.34 -4.39
CA GLN A 32 16.07 8.23 -5.78
C GLN A 32 15.87 9.57 -6.49
N SER A 33 16.95 10.15 -7.04
CA SER A 33 16.83 11.33 -7.87
C SER A 33 16.06 10.99 -9.15
N SER A 34 15.34 11.97 -9.69
CA SER A 34 14.56 11.85 -10.93
C SER A 34 15.39 11.48 -12.17
N GLN A 35 16.73 11.47 -12.07
CA GLN A 35 17.64 11.13 -13.16
C GLN A 35 17.91 9.63 -13.32
N ASN A 36 17.60 8.80 -12.31
CA ASN A 36 17.81 7.34 -12.37
C ASN A 36 16.46 6.60 -12.25
N PRO A 37 15.78 6.23 -13.33
CA PRO A 37 14.47 5.56 -13.29
C PRO A 37 14.52 4.03 -12.97
N GLY A 38 15.56 3.56 -12.26
CA GLY A 38 15.70 2.15 -11.85
C GLY A 38 14.82 1.78 -10.64
N PRO A 39 14.82 0.52 -10.18
CA PRO A 39 14.23 0.15 -8.89
C PRO A 39 14.89 0.93 -7.75
N GLU A 40 14.09 1.51 -6.84
CA GLU A 40 14.59 2.22 -5.65
C GLU A 40 15.49 1.26 -4.84
N PRO A 41 16.78 1.59 -4.61
CA PRO A 41 17.69 0.71 -3.89
C PRO A 41 17.19 0.51 -2.46
N GLN A 42 17.00 -0.76 -2.08
CA GLN A 42 16.48 -1.16 -0.78
C GLN A 42 17.58 -1.91 -0.02
N ILE A 43 18.01 -1.36 1.12
CA ILE A 43 18.97 -2.01 2.01
C ILE A 43 18.20 -2.61 3.18
N ARG A 44 18.44 -3.88 3.48
CA ARG A 44 17.80 -4.58 4.60
C ARG A 44 18.73 -4.63 5.80
N TYR A 45 18.13 -4.42 6.97
CA TYR A 45 18.80 -4.47 8.26
C TYR A 45 17.98 -5.30 9.24
N THR A 46 18.64 -5.79 10.28
CA THR A 46 17.96 -6.31 11.47
C THR A 46 17.89 -5.22 12.53
N MET A 47 16.97 -5.32 13.48
CA MET A 47 16.88 -4.35 14.59
C MET A 47 18.11 -4.37 15.50
N ASP A 48 18.94 -5.42 15.44
CA ASP A 48 20.16 -5.54 16.24
C ASP A 48 21.43 -5.16 15.45
N ASN A 49 21.36 -5.07 14.12
CA ASN A 49 22.50 -4.83 13.26
C ASN A 49 22.15 -3.86 12.12
N TYR A 50 22.49 -2.58 12.32
CA TYR A 50 22.30 -1.50 11.37
C TYR A 50 23.30 -0.37 11.61
N ASP A 51 23.43 0.53 10.63
CA ASP A 51 24.31 1.70 10.75
C ASP A 51 23.82 2.63 11.88
N PRO A 52 24.66 2.96 12.89
CA PRO A 52 24.31 3.89 13.96
C PRO A 52 23.77 5.26 13.49
N ALA A 53 24.10 5.70 12.27
CA ALA A 53 23.53 6.91 11.67
C ALA A 53 22.00 6.85 11.52
N LEU A 54 21.43 5.65 11.42
CA LEU A 54 19.99 5.42 11.28
C LEU A 54 19.25 5.39 12.62
N ASN A 55 19.94 5.43 13.77
CA ASN A 55 19.34 5.32 15.12
C ASN A 55 18.08 6.19 15.28
N LYS A 56 18.18 7.48 14.96
CA LYS A 56 17.03 8.42 15.09
C LYS A 56 15.84 8.00 14.25
N LYS A 57 16.07 7.51 13.03
CA LYS A 57 15.02 7.06 12.10
C LYS A 57 14.39 5.75 12.57
N VAL A 58 15.19 4.81 13.07
CA VAL A 58 14.72 3.54 13.65
C VAL A 58 13.89 3.79 14.91
N THR A 59 14.33 4.68 15.80
CA THR A 59 13.54 5.08 16.98
C THR A 59 12.20 5.68 16.57
N LEU A 60 12.19 6.58 15.59
CA LEU A 60 10.96 7.21 15.09
C LEU A 60 10.03 6.17 14.46
N LEU A 61 10.56 5.22 13.68
CA LEU A 61 9.81 4.07 13.15
C LEU A 61 9.15 3.26 14.27
N GLY A 62 9.84 3.04 15.38
CA GLY A 62 9.29 2.39 16.58
C GLY A 62 8.12 3.15 17.18
N HIS A 63 8.26 4.46 17.39
CA HIS A 63 7.17 5.31 17.89
C HIS A 63 5.96 5.32 16.97
N PHE A 64 6.16 5.47 15.66
CA PHE A 64 5.06 5.40 14.69
C PHE A 64 4.40 4.03 14.65
N LYS A 65 5.17 2.93 14.75
CA LYS A 65 4.60 1.58 14.81
C LYS A 65 3.71 1.43 16.05
N GLY A 66 4.17 1.87 17.23
CA GLY A 66 3.38 1.87 18.46
C GLY A 66 2.08 2.65 18.30
N TYR A 67 2.17 3.91 17.87
CA TYR A 67 0.99 4.75 17.62
C TYR A 67 0.00 4.12 16.64
N LEU A 68 0.47 3.51 15.55
CA LEU A 68 -0.39 2.85 14.57
C LEU A 68 -1.05 1.58 15.11
N VAL A 69 -0.42 0.88 16.06
CA VAL A 69 -1.01 -0.28 16.74
C VAL A 69 -2.07 0.19 17.73
N ASP A 70 -1.78 1.22 18.52
CA ASP A 70 -2.71 1.77 19.51
C ASP A 70 -3.95 2.35 18.82
N ALA A 71 -3.75 3.21 17.80
CA ALA A 71 -4.84 3.78 17.02
C ALA A 71 -5.68 2.72 16.28
N ARG A 72 -5.11 1.54 16.04
CA ARG A 72 -5.82 0.41 15.45
C ARG A 72 -6.67 -0.32 16.47
N ALA A 73 -6.14 -0.56 17.67
CA ALA A 73 -6.87 -1.17 18.77
C ALA A 73 -8.08 -0.33 19.25
N GLU A 74 -8.08 0.98 18.98
CA GLU A 74 -9.21 1.87 19.31
C GLU A 74 -10.33 1.90 18.25
N ASN A 75 -10.13 1.32 17.05
CA ASN A 75 -11.04 1.44 15.89
C ASN A 75 -11.69 0.11 15.43
N ASP A 76 -12.12 -0.71 16.38
CA ASP A 76 -12.55 -2.12 16.22
C ASP A 76 -13.42 -2.47 14.97
N GLU A 77 -14.42 -1.66 14.63
CA GLU A 77 -15.36 -1.99 13.53
C GLU A 77 -14.75 -1.82 12.13
N ALA A 78 -13.95 -0.76 11.93
CA ALA A 78 -13.23 -0.55 10.67
C ALA A 78 -12.17 -1.64 10.44
N ASP A 79 -11.70 -2.21 11.54
CA ASP A 79 -10.55 -3.09 11.61
C ASP A 79 -10.88 -4.56 11.33
N ALA A 80 -12.06 -5.02 11.78
CA ALA A 80 -12.59 -6.32 11.38
C ALA A 80 -12.77 -6.39 9.86
N LEU A 81 -13.24 -5.31 9.26
CA LEU A 81 -13.50 -5.20 7.84
C LEU A 81 -12.22 -5.01 7.01
N GLU A 82 -11.26 -4.23 7.51
CA GLU A 82 -9.93 -4.12 6.90
C GLU A 82 -9.12 -5.43 7.01
N SER A 83 -9.35 -6.21 8.06
CA SER A 83 -8.81 -7.57 8.21
C SER A 83 -9.46 -8.57 7.25
N GLN A 84 -10.77 -8.43 6.97
CA GLN A 84 -11.44 -9.21 5.91
C GLN A 84 -10.88 -8.86 4.51
N LEU A 85 -10.64 -7.57 4.25
CA LEU A 85 -9.94 -7.07 3.06
C LEU A 85 -8.55 -7.69 2.90
N ALA A 86 -7.75 -7.70 3.98
CA ALA A 86 -6.42 -8.31 4.00
C ALA A 86 -6.47 -9.81 3.66
N ARG A 87 -7.42 -10.55 4.25
CA ARG A 87 -7.62 -11.99 4.01
C ARG A 87 -8.05 -12.27 2.57
N SER A 88 -8.98 -11.49 2.02
CA SER A 88 -9.43 -11.61 0.63
C SER A 88 -8.27 -11.37 -0.35
N PHE A 89 -7.44 -10.36 -0.09
CA PHE A 89 -6.27 -10.04 -0.92
C PHE A 89 -5.22 -11.17 -0.90
N VAL A 90 -4.90 -11.73 0.27
CA VAL A 90 -3.93 -12.83 0.42
C VAL A 90 -4.40 -14.11 -0.28
N LEU A 91 -5.71 -14.42 -0.24
CA LEU A 91 -6.26 -15.58 -0.94
C LEU A 91 -6.18 -15.42 -2.46
N SER A 92 -6.47 -14.23 -3.00
CA SER A 92 -6.40 -13.96 -4.44
C SER A 92 -4.98 -14.04 -5.04
N SER A 93 -3.95 -13.87 -4.19
CA SER A 93 -2.54 -13.91 -4.61
C SER A 93 -1.96 -15.33 -4.63
N ARG A 94 -2.70 -16.34 -4.14
CA ARG A 94 -2.23 -17.74 -4.02
C ARG A 94 -2.67 -18.67 -5.15
N GLU A 95 -3.48 -18.22 -6.10
CA GLU A 95 -4.03 -19.11 -7.14
C GLU A 95 -3.18 -19.22 -8.44
N VAL A 96 -1.97 -18.67 -8.49
CA VAL A 96 -1.02 -18.95 -9.59
C VAL A 96 0.31 -19.40 -9.02
N GLY A 97 0.44 -20.71 -8.83
CA GLY A 97 1.67 -21.35 -8.35
C GLY A 97 1.67 -22.82 -8.74
N THR A 98 1.67 -23.10 -10.04
CA THR A 98 1.96 -24.42 -10.60
C THR A 98 3.42 -24.78 -10.28
N TYR A 99 3.58 -25.98 -9.73
CA TYR A 99 4.83 -26.59 -9.27
C TYR A 99 5.97 -26.54 -10.29
N THR A 100 7.12 -26.00 -9.89
CA THR A 100 8.43 -26.47 -10.36
C THR A 100 9.38 -26.55 -9.16
N ASN A 101 9.79 -27.78 -8.84
CA ASN A 101 10.87 -28.06 -7.90
C ASN A 101 12.18 -27.51 -8.46
N SER A 102 12.72 -26.47 -7.83
CA SER A 102 14.15 -26.17 -7.88
C SER A 102 14.51 -25.39 -6.61
N SER A 103 15.27 -26.06 -5.75
CA SER A 103 16.04 -25.48 -4.67
C SER A 103 16.89 -24.31 -5.19
N ASP A 104 16.51 -23.09 -4.83
CA ASP A 104 17.38 -21.92 -4.89
C ASP A 104 17.04 -20.95 -3.76
N GLU A 105 18.08 -20.31 -3.23
CA GLU A 105 18.08 -19.59 -1.97
C GLU A 105 17.23 -18.32 -2.02
N GLY A 106 16.26 -18.21 -1.10
CA GLY A 106 15.74 -16.97 -0.55
C GLY A 106 15.47 -15.82 -1.53
N GLU A 107 14.46 -15.95 -2.39
CA GLU A 107 13.79 -14.76 -2.93
C GLU A 107 13.24 -13.96 -1.74
N SER A 108 14.05 -12.99 -1.29
CA SER A 108 13.69 -11.99 -0.32
C SER A 108 12.53 -11.18 -0.90
N GLN A 109 11.30 -11.64 -0.69
CA GLN A 109 10.08 -10.94 -1.11
C GLN A 109 10.24 -9.46 -0.74
N SER A 110 10.39 -8.60 -1.74
CA SER A 110 10.59 -7.17 -1.55
C SER A 110 9.46 -6.65 -0.67
N MET A 111 9.81 -6.04 0.46
CA MET A 111 8.79 -5.53 1.37
C MET A 111 8.00 -4.44 0.64
N VAL A 112 6.69 -4.60 0.55
CA VAL A 112 5.83 -3.59 -0.08
C VAL A 112 5.89 -2.30 0.75
N PHE A 113 6.02 -1.16 0.07
CA PHE A 113 6.05 0.15 0.71
C PHE A 113 5.28 1.17 -0.12
N VAL A 114 4.99 2.35 0.46
CA VAL A 114 4.33 3.45 -0.24
C VAL A 114 5.35 4.17 -1.11
N LYS A 115 5.23 4.07 -2.44
CA LYS A 115 6.05 4.83 -3.40
C LYS A 115 5.66 6.30 -3.40
N LYS A 116 4.36 6.57 -3.48
CA LYS A 116 3.81 7.92 -3.58
C LYS A 116 2.48 7.98 -2.83
N TRP A 117 2.20 9.12 -2.21
CA TRP A 117 0.90 9.41 -1.63
C TRP A 117 0.48 10.82 -2.01
N VAL A 118 -0.84 11.03 -2.14
CA VAL A 118 -1.41 12.34 -2.47
C VAL A 118 -2.70 12.51 -1.67
N LYS A 119 -2.80 13.63 -0.93
CA LYS A 119 -4.07 14.06 -0.33
C LYS A 119 -4.77 15.00 -1.30
N THR A 120 -6.03 14.69 -1.58
CA THR A 120 -6.93 15.49 -2.43
C THR A 120 -8.07 16.04 -1.59
N ARG A 121 -8.98 16.80 -2.20
CA ARG A 121 -10.19 17.29 -1.53
C ARG A 121 -11.12 16.16 -1.06
N HIS A 122 -11.11 15.00 -1.74
CA HIS A 122 -12.10 13.95 -1.52
C HIS A 122 -11.52 12.63 -0.97
N ALA A 123 -10.20 12.44 -1.08
CA ALA A 123 -9.55 11.20 -0.71
C ALA A 123 -8.05 11.37 -0.43
N VAL A 124 -7.47 10.36 0.21
CA VAL A 124 -6.03 10.11 0.22
C VAL A 124 -5.73 8.95 -0.73
N LEU A 125 -4.81 9.15 -1.67
CA LEU A 125 -4.27 8.10 -2.54
C LEU A 125 -2.95 7.58 -2.00
N PHE A 126 -2.78 6.26 -2.13
CA PHE A 126 -1.52 5.57 -1.90
C PHE A 126 -1.18 4.73 -3.13
N GLN A 127 0.01 4.93 -3.68
CA GLN A 127 0.61 4.06 -4.68
C GLN A 127 1.68 3.21 -4.01
N LEU A 128 1.53 1.89 -4.07
CA LEU A 128 2.44 0.94 -3.45
C LEU A 128 3.52 0.46 -4.44
N SER A 129 4.61 -0.08 -3.89
CA SER A 129 5.75 -0.55 -4.69
C SER A 129 5.41 -1.70 -5.63
N ASN A 130 4.41 -2.50 -5.29
CA ASN A 130 3.87 -3.63 -6.08
C ASN A 130 2.82 -3.22 -7.14
N GLY A 131 2.61 -1.93 -7.37
CA GLY A 131 1.64 -1.43 -8.36
C GLY A 131 0.20 -1.35 -7.86
N THR A 132 -0.07 -1.71 -6.60
CA THR A 132 -1.40 -1.49 -5.98
C THR A 132 -1.63 -0.01 -5.78
N ILE A 133 -2.83 0.46 -6.13
CA ILE A 133 -3.27 1.83 -5.87
C ILE A 133 -4.50 1.78 -4.97
N GLN A 134 -4.45 2.49 -3.85
CA GLN A 134 -5.53 2.55 -2.88
C GLN A 134 -6.03 3.99 -2.73
N PHE A 135 -7.34 4.14 -2.73
CA PHE A 135 -8.06 5.38 -2.48
C PHE A 135 -8.82 5.24 -1.17
N ASN A 136 -8.47 6.05 -0.18
CA ASN A 136 -9.19 6.17 1.07
C ASN A 136 -10.03 7.46 1.02
N PHE A 137 -11.33 7.33 0.81
CA PHE A 137 -12.22 8.48 0.73
C PHE A 137 -12.65 8.95 2.12
N PHE A 138 -12.90 10.25 2.27
CA PHE A 138 -13.27 10.82 3.58
C PHE A 138 -14.65 10.41 4.09
N ASP A 139 -15.47 9.82 3.23
CA ASP A 139 -16.75 9.22 3.59
C ASP A 139 -16.63 7.74 3.97
N LYS A 140 -15.44 7.31 4.39
CA LYS A 140 -15.07 5.98 4.87
C LYS A 140 -15.03 4.85 3.82
N SER A 141 -15.60 5.07 2.63
CA SER A 141 -15.45 4.11 1.52
C SER A 141 -14.01 4.02 1.03
N LYS A 142 -13.62 2.86 0.49
CA LYS A 142 -12.27 2.60 -0.01
C LYS A 142 -12.33 1.93 -1.38
N LEU A 143 -11.42 2.31 -2.27
CA LEU A 143 -11.25 1.66 -3.57
C LEU A 143 -9.80 1.22 -3.72
N ILE A 144 -9.59 -0.04 -4.07
CA ILE A 144 -8.26 -0.60 -4.31
C ILE A 144 -8.24 -1.14 -5.74
N LEU A 145 -7.22 -0.73 -6.48
CA LEU A 145 -6.90 -1.23 -7.82
C LEU A 145 -5.59 -2.02 -7.71
N SER A 146 -5.65 -3.31 -8.00
CA SER A 146 -4.51 -4.22 -7.93
C SER A 146 -4.34 -5.00 -9.24
N SER A 147 -3.23 -5.74 -9.35
CA SER A 147 -2.89 -6.53 -10.54
C SER A 147 -2.92 -5.70 -11.82
N ASN A 148 -2.25 -4.55 -11.81
CA ASN A 148 -2.28 -3.55 -12.90
C ASN A 148 -3.69 -3.06 -13.22
N ALA A 149 -4.47 -2.75 -12.18
CA ALA A 149 -5.86 -2.34 -12.27
C ALA A 149 -6.75 -3.33 -13.05
N ARG A 150 -6.48 -4.63 -12.92
CA ARG A 150 -7.38 -5.69 -13.40
C ARG A 150 -8.38 -6.12 -12.34
N VAL A 151 -8.02 -6.00 -11.07
CA VAL A 151 -8.89 -6.31 -9.94
C VAL A 151 -9.28 -5.02 -9.24
N VAL A 152 -10.58 -4.85 -9.02
CA VAL A 152 -11.17 -3.74 -8.27
C VAL A 152 -11.75 -4.30 -6.99
N THR A 153 -11.27 -3.79 -5.87
CA THR A 153 -11.86 -4.05 -4.56
C THR A 153 -12.50 -2.77 -4.04
N TYR A 154 -13.79 -2.82 -3.74
CA TYR A 154 -14.54 -1.67 -3.25
C TYR A 154 -15.17 -1.99 -1.91
N LEU A 155 -14.89 -1.12 -0.94
CA LEU A 155 -15.53 -1.08 0.35
C LEU A 155 -16.48 0.11 0.39
N ASN A 156 -17.78 -0.14 0.51
CA ASN A 156 -18.75 0.95 0.61
C ASN A 156 -18.73 1.60 2.00
N ARG A 157 -19.66 2.54 2.24
CA ARG A 157 -19.74 3.26 3.52
C ARG A 157 -20.40 2.43 4.63
N ASP A 158 -21.23 1.48 4.23
CA ASP A 158 -22.00 0.58 5.11
C ASP A 158 -21.16 -0.62 5.58
N GLY A 159 -19.97 -0.78 4.99
CA GLY A 159 -19.03 -1.83 5.32
C GLY A 159 -19.11 -3.05 4.40
N ASP A 160 -19.90 -3.03 3.34
CA ASP A 160 -19.95 -4.11 2.37
C ASP A 160 -18.72 -4.08 1.47
N LEU A 161 -18.06 -5.23 1.41
CA LEU A 161 -16.92 -5.50 0.56
C LEU A 161 -17.36 -6.19 -0.72
N ALA A 162 -16.87 -5.71 -1.86
CA ALA A 162 -17.01 -6.43 -3.11
C ALA A 162 -15.72 -6.38 -3.94
N VAL A 163 -15.42 -7.49 -4.60
CA VAL A 163 -14.26 -7.67 -5.46
C VAL A 163 -14.74 -8.02 -6.85
N PHE A 164 -14.19 -7.35 -7.86
CA PHE A 164 -14.59 -7.49 -9.24
C PHE A 164 -13.36 -7.55 -10.15
N SER A 165 -13.49 -8.22 -11.28
CA SER A 165 -12.65 -7.86 -12.43
C SER A 165 -13.02 -6.44 -12.88
N SER A 166 -12.07 -5.72 -13.44
CA SER A 166 -12.29 -4.32 -13.84
C SER A 166 -13.31 -4.19 -14.96
N SER A 167 -13.34 -5.17 -15.87
CA SER A 167 -14.37 -5.24 -16.91
C SER A 167 -15.77 -5.31 -16.30
N THR A 168 -15.98 -6.20 -15.32
CA THR A 168 -17.28 -6.32 -14.64
C THR A 168 -17.61 -5.03 -13.89
N ALA A 169 -16.68 -4.50 -13.10
CA ALA A 169 -16.89 -3.29 -12.31
C ALA A 169 -17.31 -2.07 -13.14
N ILE A 170 -16.77 -1.93 -14.35
CA ILE A 170 -17.11 -0.83 -15.28
C ILE A 170 -18.49 -1.02 -15.89
N LEU A 171 -18.90 -2.27 -16.16
CA LEU A 171 -20.17 -2.60 -16.79
C LEU A 171 -21.33 -2.72 -15.79
N THR A 172 -21.07 -2.85 -14.50
CA THR A 172 -22.10 -2.91 -13.46
C THR A 172 -22.83 -1.58 -13.33
N SER A 173 -24.03 -1.49 -13.91
CA SER A 173 -24.94 -0.35 -13.74
C SER A 173 -25.59 -0.29 -12.35
N GLU A 174 -25.65 -1.43 -11.64
CA GLU A 174 -26.33 -1.59 -10.36
C GLU A 174 -25.64 -0.88 -9.17
N ARG A 175 -24.42 -0.36 -9.37
CA ARG A 175 -23.64 0.29 -8.30
C ARG A 175 -23.14 1.68 -8.73
N PRO A 176 -24.02 2.71 -8.73
CA PRO A 176 -23.67 4.05 -9.21
C PRO A 176 -22.52 4.69 -8.42
N ASP A 177 -22.38 4.36 -7.13
CA ASP A 177 -21.30 4.90 -6.30
C ASP A 177 -19.93 4.33 -6.66
N LEU A 178 -19.84 3.03 -6.95
CA LEU A 178 -18.63 2.41 -7.48
C LEU A 178 -18.22 3.08 -8.79
N ALA A 179 -19.17 3.28 -9.70
CA ALA A 179 -18.92 3.96 -10.98
C ALA A 179 -18.38 5.39 -10.79
N LYS A 180 -18.90 6.15 -9.81
CA LYS A 180 -18.36 7.47 -9.45
C LYS A 180 -16.92 7.36 -8.92
N ARG A 181 -16.59 6.38 -8.08
CA ARG A 181 -15.22 6.17 -7.59
C ARG A 181 -14.25 5.78 -8.69
N LEU A 182 -14.67 4.91 -9.60
CA LEU A 182 -13.85 4.50 -10.75
C LEU A 182 -13.56 5.69 -11.68
N ARG A 183 -14.55 6.54 -11.94
CA ARG A 183 -14.34 7.80 -12.68
C ARG A 183 -13.35 8.71 -11.97
N TYR A 184 -13.56 8.95 -10.68
CA TYR A 184 -12.64 9.75 -9.88
C TYR A 184 -11.21 9.18 -9.90
N ALA A 185 -11.07 7.87 -9.75
CA ALA A 185 -9.78 7.19 -9.78
C ALA A 185 -9.06 7.37 -11.11
N LYS A 186 -9.78 7.19 -12.23
CA LYS A 186 -9.26 7.44 -13.58
C LYS A 186 -8.72 8.87 -13.70
N ASP A 187 -9.51 9.88 -13.30
CA ASP A 187 -9.12 11.28 -13.44
C ASP A 187 -7.88 11.62 -12.61
N MET A 188 -7.81 11.10 -11.37
CA MET A 188 -6.63 11.27 -10.50
C MET A 188 -5.39 10.60 -11.08
N LEU A 189 -5.52 9.37 -11.60
CA LEU A 189 -4.39 8.68 -12.21
C LEU A 189 -3.88 9.37 -13.48
N GLN A 190 -4.78 9.94 -14.29
CA GLN A 190 -4.39 10.75 -15.44
C GLN A 190 -3.61 12.00 -15.03
N GLN A 191 -3.97 12.64 -13.92
CA GLN A 191 -3.22 13.77 -13.37
C GLN A 191 -1.86 13.33 -12.82
N MET A 192 -1.75 12.14 -12.23
CA MET A 192 -0.49 11.61 -11.69
C MET A 192 0.54 11.22 -12.77
N VAL A 193 0.08 10.90 -13.98
CA VAL A 193 0.94 10.58 -15.15
C VAL A 193 1.45 11.84 -15.84
N ARG A 194 0.72 12.95 -15.76
CA ARG A 194 1.18 14.23 -16.31
C ARG A 194 2.31 14.75 -15.42
N PRO A 195 3.50 15.07 -15.98
CA PRO A 195 4.54 15.74 -15.21
C PRO A 195 3.93 16.98 -14.58
N THR A 196 4.13 17.16 -13.28
CA THR A 196 3.77 18.41 -12.61
C THR A 196 4.59 19.51 -13.27
N GLU A 197 4.01 20.25 -14.22
CA GLU A 197 4.58 21.53 -14.62
C GLU A 197 4.45 22.44 -13.39
N LEU A 198 5.58 22.61 -12.71
CA LEU A 198 5.74 23.60 -11.66
C LEU A 198 5.45 24.96 -12.28
N LYS A 199 4.34 25.58 -11.89
CA LYS A 199 4.11 27.02 -12.06
C LYS A 199 4.84 27.79 -10.97
#